data_AF-A0A855EQR5-F1
#
_entry.id   AF-A0A855EQR5-F1
#
_cell.length_a   1.000
_cell.length_b   1.000
_cell.length_c   1.000
_cell.angle_alpha   90.00
_cell.angle_beta   90.00
_cell.angle_gamma   90.00
#
_symmetry.space_group_name_H-M   'P 1'
#
loop_
_entity.id
_entity.type
_entity.pdbx_description
1 polymer ?
#
loop_
_entity_poly.entity_id
_entity_poly.type
_entity_poly.pdbx_seq_one_letter_code
_entity_poly.pdbx_strand_id
1 'polypeptide(L)' 'MNGSCLCGTIEFELTHKPAVFYRCHCSLCRKQSGVGYNLATLVKDSEFRWIKGENC' A
#
# COMPACT_ATOMS: atom_id res chain seq x y z
N MET A 1 -3.60 6.13 10.86
CA MET A 1 -3.47 4.66 10.71
C MET A 1 -2.08 4.40 10.20
N ASN A 2 -1.28 3.60 10.91
CA ASN A 2 0.11 3.38 10.54
C ASN A 2 0.26 2.07 9.76
N GLY A 3 1.10 2.10 8.73
CA GLY A 3 1.48 0.95 7.94
C GLY A 3 2.99 0.85 7.82
N SER A 4 3.49 -0.35 7.56
CA SER A 4 4.90 -0.60 7.35
C SER A 4 5.10 -1.69 6.30
N CYS A 5 6.28 -1.72 5.67
CA CYS A 5 6.66 -2.84 4.84
C CYS A 5 7.08 -4.04 5.70
N LEU A 6 7.06 -5.24 5.11
CA LEU A 6 7.38 -6.49 5.83
C LEU A 6 8.80 -6.52 6.40
N CYS A 7 9.76 -5.82 5.79
CA CYS A 7 11.13 -5.72 6.29
C CYS A 7 11.34 -4.60 7.33
N GLY A 8 10.34 -3.73 7.56
CA GLY A 8 10.42 -2.63 8.53
C GLY A 8 11.30 -1.44 8.12
N THR A 9 11.83 -1.43 6.90
CA THR A 9 12.59 -0.29 6.36
C THR A 9 11.68 0.92 6.11
N ILE A 10 10.43 0.67 5.71
CA ILE A 10 9.43 1.66 5.37
C ILE A 10 8.35 1.72 6.45
N GLU A 11 8.00 2.93 6.87
CA GLU A 11 6.85 3.23 7.73
C GLU A 11 6.11 4.46 7.19
N PHE A 12 4.78 4.42 7.22
CA PHE A 12 3.93 5.50 6.72
C PHE A 12 2.64 5.61 7.53
N GLU A 13 1.97 6.75 7.41
CA GLU A 13 0.69 7.04 8.02
C GLU A 13 -0.36 7.43 6.98
N LEU A 14 -1.57 6.94 7.19
CA LEU A 14 -2.80 7.42 6.57
C LEU A 14 -3.64 8.19 7.59
N THR A 15 -3.94 9.44 7.29
CA THR A 15 -4.78 10.30 8.15
C THR A 15 -6.24 9.87 8.18
N HIS A 16 -6.70 9.19 7.12
CA HIS A 16 -8.05 8.69 6.98
C HIS A 16 -8.06 7.19 6.67
N LYS A 17 -9.16 6.53 7.02
CA LYS A 17 -9.36 5.12 6.67
C LYS A 17 -9.73 5.02 5.18
N PRO A 18 -9.08 4.15 4.40
CA PRO A 18 -9.48 3.93 3.02
C PRO A 18 -10.91 3.39 2.95
N ALA A 19 -11.72 3.99 2.07
CA ALA A 19 -13.14 3.65 1.95
C ALA A 19 -13.39 2.43 1.03
N VAL A 20 -12.49 2.19 0.08
CA VAL A 20 -12.68 1.17 -0.97
C VAL A 20 -11.40 0.39 -1.18
N PHE A 21 -11.52 -0.93 -1.22
CA PHE A 21 -10.44 -1.81 -1.66
C PHE A 21 -10.83 -2.47 -2.97
N TYR A 22 -9.85 -2.68 -3.85
CA TYR A 22 -10.05 -3.37 -5.11
C TYR A 22 -9.02 -4.49 -5.27
N ARG A 23 -9.39 -5.49 -6.06
CA ARG A 23 -8.52 -6.61 -6.43
C ARG A 23 -8.05 -6.41 -7.86
N CYS A 24 -6.74 -6.24 -8.03
CA CYS A 24 -6.14 -6.16 -9.36
C CYS A 24 -5.75 -7.55 -9.83
N HIS A 25 -6.31 -7.98 -10.96
CA HIS A 25 -6.07 -9.28 -11.57
C HIS A 25 -5.08 -9.22 -12.74
N CYS A 26 -4.37 -8.13 -12.98
CA CYS A 26 -3.43 -8.08 -14.10
C CYS A 26 -2.25 -9.07 -13.92
N SER A 27 -1.56 -9.40 -15.01
CA SER A 27 -0.44 -10.36 -14.99
C SER A 27 0.66 -9.96 -14.00
N LEU A 28 0.99 -8.66 -13.92
CA LEU A 28 1.98 -8.12 -13.01
C LEU A 28 1.59 -8.37 -11.54
N CYS A 29 0.37 -8.01 -11.15
CA CYS A 29 -0.11 -8.16 -9.78
C CYS A 29 -0.22 -9.63 -9.35
N ARG A 30 -0.62 -10.53 -10.25
CA ARG A 30 -0.60 -11.98 -9.98
C ARG A 30 0.82 -12.50 -9.76
N LYS A 31 1.76 -12.07 -10.61
CA LYS A 31 3.17 -12.47 -10.50
C LYS A 31 3.81 -11.95 -9.21
N GLN A 32 3.55 -10.70 -8.83
CA GLN A 32 4.13 -10.07 -7.65
C GLN A 32 3.60 -10.68 -6.34
N SER A 33 2.29 -10.92 -6.27
CA SER A 33 1.65 -11.46 -5.06
C SER A 33 1.79 -12.97 -4.91
N GLY A 34 2.09 -13.69 -6.01
CA GLY A 34 2.10 -15.15 -6.05
C GLY A 34 0.70 -15.79 -5.99
N VAL A 35 -0.37 -14.98 -6.03
CA VAL A 35 -1.77 -15.44 -5.98
C VAL A 35 -2.61 -14.82 -7.11
N GLY A 36 -3.91 -15.10 -7.13
CA GLY A 36 -4.82 -14.69 -8.21
C GLY A 36 -5.07 -13.18 -8.36
N TYR A 37 -4.61 -12.35 -7.41
CA TYR A 37 -4.77 -10.89 -7.43
C TYR A 37 -3.86 -10.19 -6.42
N ASN A 38 -3.67 -8.88 -6.58
CA ASN A 38 -3.19 -8.01 -5.51
C ASN A 38 -4.36 -7.20 -4.92
N LEU A 39 -4.38 -7.00 -3.59
CA LEU A 39 -5.37 -6.17 -2.91
C LEU A 39 -4.78 -4.77 -2.70
N ALA A 40 -5.46 -3.75 -3.19
CA ALA A 40 -5.00 -2.38 -3.10
C ALA A 40 -6.15 -1.42 -2.80
N THR A 41 -5.80 -0.18 -2.45
CA THR A 41 -6.72 0.94 -2.28
C THR A 41 -6.12 2.17 -2.96
N LEU A 42 -6.95 3.17 -3.23
CA LEU A 42 -6.51 4.52 -3.58
C LEU A 42 -6.64 5.41 -2.35
N VAL A 43 -5.67 6.30 -2.16
CA VAL A 43 -5.67 7.34 -1.12
C VAL A 43 -5.27 8.65 -1.77
N LYS A 44 -5.71 9.77 -1.22
CA LYS A 44 -5.21 11.07 -1.67
C LYS A 44 -3.81 11.28 -1.15
N ASP A 45 -3.00 11.99 -1.93
CA ASP A 45 -1.66 12.39 -1.52
C ASP A 45 -1.68 13.16 -0.18
N SER A 46 -2.61 14.10 -0.04
CA SER A 46 -2.83 14.86 1.21
C SER A 46 -3.19 14.02 2.43
N GLU A 47 -3.60 12.76 2.22
CA GLU A 47 -4.00 11.84 3.28
C GLU A 47 -2.87 10.87 3.67
N PHE A 48 -1.78 10.85 2.90
CA PHE A 48 -0.63 9.96 3.08
C PHE A 48 0.58 10.75 3.60
N ARG A 49 1.37 10.13 4.48
CA ARG A 49 2.62 10.73 4.99
C ARG A 49 3.68 9.66 5.24
N TRP A 50 4.89 9.89 4.76
CA TRP A 50 6.04 9.07 5.14
C TRP A 50 6.44 9.31 6.59
N ILE A 51 6.69 8.23 7.32
CA ILE A 51 7.32 8.28 8.65
C ILE A 51 8.80 7.91 8.52
N LYS A 52 9.12 6.92 7.69
CA LYS A 52 10.48 6.39 7.50
C LYS A 52 10.64 5.79 6.10
N GLY A 53 11.81 5.99 5.51
CA GLY A 53 12.23 5.28 4.29
C GLY A 53 11.76 5.90 2.96
N GLU A 54 11.37 7.17 2.95
CA GLU A 54 10.94 7.89 1.73
C GLU A 54 11.98 7.85 0.59
N ASN A 55 13.27 7.82 0.94
CA ASN A 55 14.39 7.89 -0.01
C ASN A 55 15.13 6.54 -0.18
N CYS A 56 14.50 5.42 0.21
CA CYS A 56 15.09 4.09 0.10
C CYS A 56 14.91 3.46 -1.30
#